data_AF-A0A821PBZ3-F1
#
_entry.id   AF-A0A821PBZ3-F1
#
_cell.length_a   1.000
_cell.length_b   1.000
_cell.length_c   1.000
_cell.angle_alpha   90.00
_cell.angle_beta   90.00
_cell.angle_gamma   90.00
#
_symmetry.space_group_name_H-M   'P 1'
#
loop_
_entity.id
_entity.type
_entity.pdbx_description
1 polymer ?
#
loop_
_entity_poly.entity_id
_entity_poly.type
_entity_poly.pdbx_seq_one_letter_code
_entity_poly.pdbx_strand_id
1 'polypeptide(L)'
;MPIYQVEQQFKRIRDTSSSSSSSLDDLFVYFDHQWINGTVPLSMWTSYGLDHRTNNISEAYNRRFATRILKKHRNIWAFIQLIQNENVRLEHLIIQLAVDASSSKPTARTTAFQRRFQTLKSRFDNGEIEEKQLLNGLALLLDS
;
A
#
# COMPACT_ATOMS: atom_id res chain seq x y z
N MET A 1 -4.20 2.05 14.77
CA MET A 1 -4.07 2.26 16.22
C MET A 1 -3.16 3.46 16.45
N PRO A 2 -3.49 4.38 17.39
CA PRO A 2 -2.64 5.51 17.71
C PRO A 2 -1.23 5.09 18.13
N ILE A 3 -0.21 5.86 17.76
CA ILE A 3 1.21 5.53 18.01
C ILE A 3 1.54 5.32 19.49
N TYR A 4 0.95 6.12 20.38
CA TYR A 4 1.17 6.03 21.83
C TYR A 4 0.65 4.72 22.45
N GLN A 5 -0.18 3.96 21.72
CA GLN A 5 -0.69 2.67 22.17
C GLN A 5 0.16 1.50 21.67
N VAL A 6 1.06 1.71 20.71
CA VAL A 6 1.81 0.62 20.05
C VAL A 6 2.65 -0.17 21.03
N GLU A 7 3.44 0.51 21.87
CA GLU A 7 4.29 -0.15 22.87
C GLU A 7 3.46 -0.93 23.90
N GLN A 8 2.36 -0.34 24.37
CA GLN A 8 1.49 -0.98 25.37
C GLN A 8 0.83 -2.24 24.81
N GLN A 9 0.34 -2.20 23.57
CA GLN A 9 -0.24 -3.39 22.93
C GLN A 9 0.82 -4.44 22.63
N PHE A 10 2.02 -4.04 22.22
CA PHE A 10 3.13 -4.97 22.00
C PHE A 10 3.49 -5.74 23.29
N LYS A 11 3.61 -5.05 24.43
CA LYS A 11 3.81 -5.67 25.74
C LYS A 11 2.69 -6.66 26.08
N ARG A 12 1.43 -6.25 25.89
CA ARG A 12 0.27 -7.13 26.12
C ARG A 12 0.31 -8.41 25.27
N ILE A 13 0.68 -8.29 23.99
CA ILE A 13 0.82 -9.44 23.09
C ILE A 13 1.91 -10.38 23.60
N ARG A 14 3.10 -9.85 23.93
CA ARG A 14 4.22 -10.64 24.47
C ARG A 14 3.83 -11.39 25.73
N ASP A 15 3.20 -10.70 26.67
CA ASP A 15 2.81 -11.27 27.97
C ASP A 15 1.73 -12.36 27.80
N THR A 16 0.84 -12.21 26.82
CA THR A 16 -0.17 -13.22 26.47
C THR A 16 0.44 -14.41 25.72
N SER A 17 1.45 -14.17 24.89
CA SER A 17 2.14 -15.18 24.08
C SER A 17 3.18 -15.99 24.86
N SER A 18 3.53 -15.59 26.09
CA SER A 18 4.53 -16.26 26.95
C SER A 18 4.17 -17.72 27.31
N SER A 19 2.94 -18.15 27.01
CA SER A 19 2.49 -19.55 27.17
C SER A 19 2.71 -20.41 25.91
N SER A 20 3.21 -19.83 24.81
CA SER A 20 3.07 -20.36 23.46
C SER A 20 4.40 -20.28 22.67
N SER A 21 5.26 -21.29 22.84
CA SER A 21 6.45 -21.60 22.02
C SER A 21 7.62 -20.60 22.03
N SER A 22 8.84 -21.13 22.22
CA SER A 22 10.13 -20.39 22.22
C SER A 22 10.49 -19.72 20.88
N SER A 23 9.72 -19.94 19.82
CA SER A 23 9.99 -19.37 18.49
C SER A 23 9.61 -17.88 18.38
N LEU A 24 8.81 -17.36 19.31
CA LEU A 24 8.37 -15.97 19.30
C LEU A 24 9.28 -15.04 20.11
N ASP A 25 10.13 -15.58 20.98
CA ASP A 25 11.03 -14.76 21.80
C ASP A 25 12.00 -13.95 20.94
N ASP A 26 12.58 -14.56 19.90
CA ASP A 26 13.46 -13.87 18.94
C ASP A 26 12.73 -12.74 18.21
N LEU A 27 11.45 -12.93 17.87
CA LEU A 27 10.62 -11.90 17.25
C LEU A 27 10.41 -10.73 18.21
N PHE A 28 10.13 -11.01 19.49
CA PHE A 28 9.92 -9.96 20.48
C PHE A 28 11.21 -9.17 20.77
N VAL A 29 12.35 -9.85 20.86
CA VAL A 29 13.67 -9.22 21.02
C VAL A 29 14.00 -8.35 19.81
N TYR A 30 13.83 -8.89 18.60
CA TYR A 30 14.04 -8.13 17.36
C TYR A 30 13.15 -6.88 17.32
N PHE A 31 11.87 -7.04 17.63
CA PHE A 31 10.91 -5.95 17.51
C PHE A 31 11.21 -4.83 18.51
N ASP A 32 11.52 -5.20 19.76
CA ASP A 32 11.92 -4.24 20.79
C ASP A 32 13.16 -3.45 20.37
N HIS A 33 14.20 -4.15 19.91
CA HIS A 33 15.46 -3.51 19.53
C HIS A 33 15.35 -2.65 18.26
N GLN A 34 14.54 -3.05 17.28
CA GLN A 34 14.45 -2.32 16.00
C GLN A 34 13.46 -1.16 16.04
N TRP A 35 12.34 -1.33 16.75
CA TRP A 35 11.19 -0.44 16.59
C TRP A 35 10.78 0.29 17.87
N ILE A 36 10.92 -0.33 19.04
CA ILE A 36 10.61 0.33 20.33
C ILE A 36 11.80 1.18 20.79
N ASN A 37 12.97 0.54 20.87
CA ASN A 37 14.22 1.14 21.36
C ASN A 37 15.22 1.43 20.22
N GLY A 38 14.84 1.15 18.98
CA GLY A 38 15.71 1.28 17.82
C GLY A 38 15.73 2.67 17.19
N THR A 39 16.40 2.76 16.05
CA THR A 39 16.53 4.00 15.28
C THR A 39 15.37 4.22 14.31
N VAL A 40 14.53 3.21 14.09
CA VAL A 40 13.45 3.30 13.11
C VAL A 40 12.21 3.91 13.77
N PRO A 41 11.62 4.99 13.21
CA PRO A 41 10.48 5.65 13.81
C PRO A 41 9.26 4.74 13.92
N LEU A 42 8.69 4.64 15.12
CA LEU A 42 7.46 3.87 15.39
C LEU A 42 6.24 4.39 14.61
N SER A 43 6.30 5.63 14.10
CA SER A 43 5.27 6.23 13.26
C SER A 43 5.08 5.47 11.93
N MET A 44 6.10 4.74 11.46
CA MET A 44 6.00 3.92 10.26
C MET A 44 5.08 2.70 10.44
N TRP A 45 4.83 2.27 11.69
CA TRP A 45 3.97 1.12 12.00
C TRP A 45 2.48 1.45 12.04
N THR A 46 2.12 2.74 12.04
CA THR A 46 0.73 3.16 12.23
C THR A 46 0.31 4.06 11.09
N SER A 47 -0.71 3.63 10.36
CA SER A 47 -1.46 4.48 9.44
C SER A 47 -2.71 5.06 10.11
N TYR A 48 -2.70 5.21 11.43
CA TYR A 48 -3.88 5.67 12.17
C TYR A 48 -4.12 7.15 11.92
N GLY A 49 -5.35 7.49 11.53
CA GLY A 49 -5.71 8.87 11.13
C GLY A 49 -5.22 9.25 9.73
N LEU A 50 -4.72 8.30 8.94
CA LEU A 50 -4.30 8.53 7.57
C LEU A 50 -5.30 7.91 6.58
N ASP A 51 -5.63 8.64 5.51
CA ASP A 51 -6.64 8.24 4.52
C ASP A 51 -6.17 7.08 3.63
N HIS A 52 -4.85 7.00 3.39
CA HIS A 52 -4.21 5.83 2.79
C HIS A 52 -4.01 4.70 3.82
N ARG A 53 -4.59 3.53 3.52
CA ARG A 53 -4.32 2.29 4.26
C ARG A 53 -2.97 1.70 3.85
N THR A 54 -2.16 1.40 4.85
CA THR A 54 -1.02 0.44 4.82
C THR A 54 0.16 0.81 3.92
N ASN A 55 1.30 0.15 4.18
CA ASN A 55 2.61 0.35 3.54
C ASN A 55 2.64 -0.02 2.03
N ASN A 56 1.53 0.13 1.32
CA ASN A 56 1.36 -0.14 -0.11
C ASN A 56 2.44 0.53 -0.97
N ILE A 57 2.87 1.74 -0.60
CA ILE A 57 3.90 2.47 -1.35
C ILE A 57 5.27 1.80 -1.22
N SER A 58 5.69 1.49 0.00
CA SER A 58 6.97 0.84 0.29
C SER A 58 6.96 -0.64 -0.15
N GLU A 59 5.84 -1.35 -0.03
CA GLU A 59 5.66 -2.68 -0.63
C GLU A 59 5.72 -2.66 -2.16
N ALA A 60 5.05 -1.71 -2.81
CA ALA A 60 5.11 -1.57 -4.27
C ALA A 60 6.53 -1.22 -4.73
N TYR A 61 7.22 -0.34 -4.01
CA TYR A 61 8.62 -0.03 -4.25
C TYR A 61 9.49 -1.29 -4.10
N ASN A 62 9.41 -1.99 -2.97
CA ASN A 62 10.19 -3.18 -2.69
C ASN A 62 9.95 -4.28 -3.73
N ARG A 63 8.69 -4.53 -4.10
CA ARG A 63 8.33 -5.54 -5.12
C ARG A 63 8.92 -5.17 -6.49
N ARG A 64 8.83 -3.91 -6.88
CA ARG A 64 9.37 -3.43 -8.16
C ARG A 64 10.90 -3.46 -8.17
N PHE A 65 11.52 -3.05 -7.08
CA PHE A 65 12.97 -3.05 -6.90
C PHE A 65 13.52 -4.47 -6.93
N ALA A 66 12.92 -5.39 -6.16
CA ALA A 66 13.22 -6.82 -6.19
C ALA A 66 13.07 -7.41 -7.60
N THR A 67 11.97 -7.12 -8.30
CA THR A 67 11.77 -7.58 -9.68
C THR A 67 12.85 -7.08 -10.62
N ARG A 68 13.35 -5.86 -10.42
CA ARG A 68 14.43 -5.32 -11.24
C ARG A 68 15.76 -5.96 -10.89
N ILE A 69 16.10 -6.07 -9.59
CA ILE A 69 17.33 -6.68 -9.03
C ILE A 69 17.48 -8.15 -9.39
N LEU A 70 16.45 -8.94 -9.14
CA LEU A 70 16.52 -10.40 -9.23
C LEU A 70 16.55 -10.93 -10.66
N LYS A 71 16.31 -10.10 -11.68
CA LYS A 71 16.32 -10.53 -13.09
C LYS A 71 17.70 -10.84 -13.68
N LYS A 72 18.78 -10.27 -13.13
CA LYS A 72 20.16 -10.54 -13.55
C LYS A 72 21.07 -10.39 -12.34
N HIS A 73 21.99 -11.34 -12.12
CA HIS A 73 23.13 -11.13 -11.22
C HIS A 73 23.98 -9.97 -11.77
N ARG A 74 23.65 -8.76 -11.36
CA ARG A 74 24.31 -7.54 -11.81
C ARG A 74 25.60 -7.36 -11.03
N ASN A 75 26.64 -6.93 -11.74
CA ASN A 75 27.85 -6.43 -11.09
C ASN A 75 27.55 -5.16 -10.28
N ILE A 76 28.48 -4.80 -9.41
CA ILE A 76 28.32 -3.68 -8.48
C ILE A 76 28.00 -2.35 -9.18
N TRP A 77 28.59 -2.09 -10.35
CA TRP A 77 28.34 -0.88 -11.13
C TRP A 77 26.90 -0.81 -11.64
N ALA A 78 26.41 -1.91 -12.21
CA ALA A 78 25.05 -2.00 -12.71
C ALA A 78 24.01 -1.98 -11.57
N PHE A 79 24.39 -2.37 -10.35
CA PHE A 79 23.58 -2.19 -9.15
C PHE A 79 23.52 -0.71 -8.72
N ILE A 80 24.66 -0.02 -8.67
CA ILE A 80 24.73 1.42 -8.34
C ILE A 80 23.89 2.25 -9.31
N GLN A 81 24.04 2.01 -10.62
CA GLN A 81 23.25 2.71 -11.65
C GLN A 81 21.74 2.47 -11.47
N LEU A 82 21.33 1.27 -11.05
CA LEU A 82 19.93 0.99 -10.79
C LEU A 82 19.40 1.79 -9.61
N ILE A 83 20.16 1.89 -8.51
CA ILE A 83 19.78 2.69 -7.36
C ILE A 83 19.62 4.16 -7.76
N GLN A 84 20.58 4.71 -8.50
CA GLN A 84 20.53 6.08 -8.99
C GLN A 84 19.29 6.32 -9.86
N ASN A 85 19.00 5.44 -10.80
CA ASN A 85 17.82 5.53 -11.66
C ASN A 85 16.50 5.45 -10.87
N GLU A 86 16.47 4.66 -9.79
CA GLU A 86 15.29 4.59 -8.91
C GLU A 86 15.09 5.87 -8.10
N ASN A 87 16.17 6.47 -7.59
CA ASN A 87 16.09 7.73 -6.86
C ASN A 87 15.58 8.86 -7.76
N VAL A 88 16.15 9.01 -8.97
CA VAL A 88 15.68 10.01 -9.95
C VAL A 88 14.19 9.83 -10.25
N ARG A 89 13.72 8.59 -10.41
CA ARG A 89 12.29 8.32 -10.63
C ARG A 89 11.43 8.75 -9.44
N LEU A 90 11.87 8.50 -8.21
CA LEU A 90 11.15 8.90 -7.00
C LEU A 90 11.07 10.42 -6.87
N GLU A 91 12.16 11.14 -7.15
CA GLU A 91 12.18 12.61 -7.18
C GLU A 91 11.17 13.15 -8.20
N HIS A 92 11.15 12.61 -9.42
CA HIS A 92 10.15 12.97 -10.42
C HIS A 92 8.72 12.71 -9.96
N LEU A 93 8.46 11.58 -9.28
CA LEU A 93 7.14 11.26 -8.75
C LEU A 93 6.73 12.25 -7.66
N ILE A 94 7.64 12.63 -6.76
CA ILE A 94 7.39 13.61 -5.69
C ILE A 94 7.04 14.97 -6.31
N ILE A 95 7.80 15.42 -7.31
CA ILE A 95 7.53 16.68 -8.03
C ILE A 95 6.16 16.62 -8.70
N GLN A 96 5.82 15.51 -9.37
CA GLN A 96 4.51 15.33 -10.00
C GLN A 96 3.35 15.38 -9.00
N LEU A 97 3.51 14.73 -7.84
CA LEU A 97 2.53 14.77 -6.76
C LEU A 97 2.41 16.18 -6.15
N ALA A 98 3.53 16.88 -5.95
CA ALA A 98 3.53 18.22 -5.38
C ALA A 98 2.89 19.29 -6.27
N VAL A 99 2.87 19.05 -7.59
CA VAL A 99 2.25 19.95 -8.58
C VAL A 99 0.77 19.55 -8.84
N ASP A 100 0.21 18.58 -8.10
CA ASP A 100 -1.05 17.88 -8.39
C ASP A 100 -1.13 17.33 -9.84
N ALA A 101 0.03 17.30 -10.50
CA ALA A 101 0.19 16.87 -11.86
C ALA A 101 0.47 15.37 -11.88
N SER A 102 -0.48 14.55 -11.42
CA SER A 102 -0.85 13.31 -12.11
C SER A 102 -1.89 12.51 -11.33
N SER A 103 -3.00 12.16 -11.98
CA SER A 103 -3.56 10.84 -11.75
C SER A 103 -2.74 9.84 -12.57
N SER A 104 -2.04 8.92 -11.90
CA SER A 104 -1.48 7.71 -12.52
C SER A 104 -2.45 7.12 -13.54
N LYS A 105 -1.97 6.66 -14.69
CA LYS A 105 -2.84 6.06 -15.72
C LYS A 105 -3.71 4.99 -15.05
N PRO A 106 -5.06 5.13 -15.08
CA PRO A 106 -5.93 4.19 -14.40
C PRO A 106 -5.65 2.78 -14.92
N THR A 107 -5.56 1.82 -14.01
CA THR A 107 -5.32 0.43 -14.38
C THR A 107 -6.42 -0.08 -15.31
N ALA A 108 -6.17 -1.16 -16.05
CA ALA A 108 -7.20 -1.76 -16.91
C ALA A 108 -8.47 -2.09 -16.12
N ARG A 109 -8.34 -2.52 -14.85
CA ARG A 109 -9.47 -2.77 -13.94
C ARG A 109 -10.21 -1.48 -13.57
N THR A 110 -9.49 -0.43 -13.18
CA THR A 110 -10.07 0.89 -12.90
C THR A 110 -10.80 1.46 -14.11
N THR A 111 -10.19 1.33 -15.30
CA THR A 111 -10.76 1.79 -16.57
C THR A 111 -12.01 0.99 -16.96
N ALA A 112 -12.00 -0.33 -16.78
CA ALA A 112 -13.15 -1.18 -17.05
C ALA A 112 -14.32 -0.87 -16.10
N PHE A 113 -14.05 -0.68 -14.81
CA PHE A 113 -15.05 -0.24 -13.84
C PHE A 113 -15.64 1.12 -14.24
N GLN A 114 -14.79 2.13 -14.50
CA GLN A 114 -15.21 3.47 -14.91
C GLN A 114 -16.10 3.41 -16.15
N ARG A 115 -15.73 2.60 -17.14
CA ARG A 115 -16.48 2.42 -18.39
C ARG A 115 -17.86 1.78 -18.15
N ARG A 116 -17.93 0.73 -17.32
CA ARG A 116 -19.18 0.08 -16.95
C ARG A 116 -20.10 1.03 -16.17
N PHE A 117 -19.54 1.77 -15.22
CA PHE A 117 -20.26 2.79 -14.46
C PHE A 117 -20.83 3.89 -15.37
N GLN A 118 -20.00 4.46 -16.26
CA GLN A 118 -20.47 5.48 -17.21
C GLN A 118 -21.54 4.95 -18.17
N THR A 119 -21.45 3.68 -18.58
CA THR A 119 -22.46 3.05 -19.42
C THR A 119 -23.79 2.93 -18.67
N LEU A 120 -23.77 2.44 -17.42
CA LEU A 120 -24.97 2.37 -16.56
C LEU A 120 -25.59 3.75 -16.34
N LYS A 121 -24.76 4.75 -16.04
CA LYS A 121 -25.22 6.14 -15.88
C LYS A 121 -25.87 6.67 -17.15
N SER A 122 -25.22 6.52 -18.31
CA SER A 122 -25.74 6.99 -19.60
C SER A 122 -27.09 6.35 -19.95
N ARG A 123 -27.23 5.03 -19.73
CA ARG A 123 -28.49 4.32 -19.97
C ARG A 123 -29.61 4.79 -19.06
N PHE A 124 -29.30 5.12 -17.81
CA PHE A 124 -30.28 5.70 -16.88
C PHE A 124 -30.67 7.12 -17.30
N ASP A 125 -29.69 7.97 -17.61
CA ASP A 125 -29.91 9.36 -18.04
C ASP A 125 -30.74 9.41 -19.35
N ASN A 126 -30.58 8.42 -20.23
CA ASN A 126 -31.38 8.28 -21.47
C ASN A 126 -32.75 7.62 -21.26
N GLY A 127 -33.09 7.20 -20.03
CA GLY A 127 -34.35 6.52 -19.73
C GLY A 127 -34.46 5.08 -20.25
N GLU A 128 -33.35 4.45 -20.64
CA GLU A 128 -33.31 3.07 -21.13
C GLU A 128 -33.41 2.03 -20.01
N ILE A 129 -33.12 2.44 -18.78
CA ILE A 129 -33.17 1.60 -17.58
C ILE A 129 -33.85 2.36 -16.43
N GLU A 130 -34.59 1.63 -15.62
CA GLU A 130 -35.25 2.18 -14.44
C GLU A 130 -34.32 2.23 -13.21
N GLU A 131 -34.68 3.01 -12.20
CA GLU A 131 -33.91 3.18 -10.97
C GLU A 131 -33.54 1.84 -10.31
N LYS A 132 -34.47 0.89 -10.27
CA LYS A 132 -34.21 -0.45 -9.72
C LYS A 132 -33.13 -1.21 -10.49
N GLN A 133 -33.06 -1.03 -11.81
CA GLN A 133 -32.06 -1.67 -12.66
C GLN A 133 -30.69 -1.00 -12.51
N LEU A 134 -30.66 0.32 -12.30
CA LEU A 134 -29.44 1.04 -11.96
C LEU A 134 -28.85 0.56 -10.63
N LEU A 135 -29.68 0.47 -9.58
CA LEU A 135 -29.25 0.02 -8.25
C LEU A 135 -28.69 -1.40 -8.27
N ASN A 136 -29.37 -2.33 -8.96
CA ASN A 136 -28.87 -3.69 -9.14
C ASN A 136 -27.55 -3.73 -9.93
N GLY A 137 -27.40 -2.90 -10.97
CA GLY A 137 -26.18 -2.79 -11.75
C GLY A 137 -25.00 -2.23 -10.95
N LEU A 138 -25.25 -1.28 -10.05
CA LEU A 138 -24.25 -0.73 -9.14
C LEU A 138 -23.82 -1.75 -8.08
N ALA A 139 -24.75 -2.52 -7.52
CA ALA A 139 -24.43 -3.60 -6.58
C ALA A 139 -23.47 -4.63 -7.22
N LEU A 140 -23.80 -5.10 -8.42
CA LEU A 140 -22.94 -6.03 -9.17
C LEU A 140 -21.58 -5.44 -9.58
N LEU A 141 -21.47 -4.11 -9.68
CA LEU A 141 -20.20 -3.43 -9.97
C LEU A 141 -19.29 -3.36 -8.75
N LEU A 142 -19.86 -3.21 -7.55
CA LEU A 142 -19.13 -3.14 -6.29
C LEU A 142 -18.65 -4.52 -5.82
N ASP A 143 -19.34 -5.58 -6.22
CA ASP A 143 -18.99 -6.98 -5.89
C ASP A 143 -17.94 -7.62 -6.84
N SER A 144 -17.47 -6.91 -7.88
CA SER A 144 -16.54 -7.42 -8.92
C SER A 144 -15.12 -6.88 -8.84
#